data_AF-A0A7C5VZ57-F1
#
_entry.id   AF-A0A7C5VZ57-F1
#
_cell.length_a   1.000
_cell.length_b   1.000
_cell.length_c   1.000
_cell.angle_alpha   90.00
_cell.angle_beta   90.00
_cell.angle_gamma   90.00
#
_symmetry.space_group_name_H-M   'P 1'
#
loop_
_entity.id
_entity.type
_entity.pdbx_description
1 polymer ?
#
loop_
_entity_poly.entity_id
_entity_poly.type
_entity_poly.pdbx_seq_one_letter_code
_entity_poly.pdbx_strand_id
1 'polypeptide(L)' 'MTEVLQPDRVLDCSGLLCPLPVIRTSKAIKELGIGQVLKVIATDP' A
#
# COMPACT_ATOMS: atom_id res chain seq x y z
N MET A 1 -8.00 18.38 13.35
CA MET A 1 -7.10 17.35 13.90
C MET A 1 -6.81 16.38 12.76
N THR A 2 -5.59 16.38 12.25
CA THR A 2 -5.17 15.38 11.26
C THR A 2 -4.75 14.16 12.08
N GLU A 3 -5.67 13.20 12.27
CA GLU A 3 -5.31 11.92 12.87
C GLU A 3 -4.31 11.23 11.94
N VAL A 4 -3.12 10.96 12.46
CA VAL A 4 -2.11 10.17 11.75
C VAL A 4 -2.60 8.72 11.81
N LEU A 5 -3.27 8.27 10.74
CA LEU A 5 -3.70 6.88 10.59
C LEU A 5 -2.48 5.97 10.69
N GLN A 6 -2.41 5.19 11.77
CA GLN A 6 -1.40 4.14 11.92
C GLN A 6 -1.71 3.02 10.93
N PRO A 7 -0.79 2.65 10.03
CA PRO A 7 -1.06 1.61 9.05
C PRO A 7 -1.02 0.22 9.71
N ASP A 8 -2.04 -0.59 9.48
CA ASP A 8 -2.08 -2.01 9.86
C ASP A 8 -1.09 -2.84 9.04
N ARG A 9 -0.80 -2.42 7.80
CA ARG A 9 0.19 -3.07 6.93
C ARG A 9 0.99 -2.06 6.14
N VAL A 10 2.27 -2.38 5.93
CA VAL A 10 3.18 -1.61 5.07
C VAL A 10 3.61 -2.48 3.90
N LEU A 11 3.50 -1.96 2.68
CA LEU A 11 3.94 -2.58 1.44
C LEU A 11 4.96 -1.67 0.77
N ASP A 12 6.21 -2.11 0.71
CA ASP A 12 7.26 -1.42 -0.03
C ASP A 12 7.32 -1.96 -1.47
N CYS A 13 7.04 -1.06 -2.40
CA CYS A 13 7.11 -1.24 -3.85
C CYS A 13 8.13 -0.26 -4.48
N SER A 14 9.02 0.34 -3.70
CA SER A 14 10.11 1.17 -4.22
C SER A 14 11.01 0.39 -5.16
N GLY A 15 11.51 1.06 -6.20
CA GLY A 15 12.32 0.45 -7.26
C GLY A 15 11.57 -0.48 -8.21
N LEU A 16 10.27 -0.73 -7.99
CA LEU A 16 9.44 -1.48 -8.93
C LEU A 16 8.87 -0.55 -9.99
N LEU A 17 8.86 -1.01 -11.24
CA LEU A 17 8.27 -0.29 -12.36
C LEU A 17 6.81 -0.68 -12.57
N CYS A 18 6.03 0.24 -13.15
CA CYS A 18 4.69 -0.05 -13.64
C CYS A 18 4.72 -1.30 -14.55
N PRO A 19 3.79 -2.28 -14.36
CA PRO A 19 2.56 -2.24 -13.54
C PRO A 19 2.70 -2.85 -12.13
N LEU A 20 3.91 -3.19 -11.68
CA LEU A 20 4.10 -4.01 -10.49
C LEU A 20 3.58 -3.36 -9.18
N PRO A 21 3.77 -2.05 -8.91
CA PRO A 21 3.24 -1.43 -7.70
C PRO A 21 1.73 -1.57 -7.57
N VAL A 22 0.99 -1.38 -8.68
CA VAL A 22 -0.48 -1.47 -8.70
C VAL A 22 -0.94 -2.90 -8.48
N ILE A 23 -0.32 -3.88 -9.16
CA ILE A 23 -0.68 -5.30 -9.00
C ILE A 23 -0.47 -5.77 -7.56
N ARG A 24 0.66 -5.40 -6.94
CA ARG A 24 0.97 -5.78 -5.55
C ARG A 24 0.02 -5.11 -4.56
N THR A 25 -0.27 -3.83 -4.77
CA THR A 25 -1.25 -3.09 -3.96
C THR A 25 -2.62 -3.75 -4.04
N SER A 26 -3.10 -4.11 -5.24
CA SER A 26 -4.39 -4.77 -5.42
C SER A 26 -4.47 -6.12 -4.70
N LYS A 27 -3.39 -6.91 -4.72
CA LYS A 27 -3.31 -8.17 -3.96
C LYS A 27 -3.35 -7.91 -2.45
N ALA A 28 -2.55 -6.97 -1.97
CA ALA A 28 -2.49 -6.64 -0.55
C ALA A 28 -3.83 -6.11 0.00
N ILE A 29 -4.57 -5.31 -0.79
CA ILE A 29 -5.90 -4.81 -0.41
C ILE A 29 -6.90 -5.95 -0.20
N LYS A 30 -6.87 -6.99 -1.03
CA LYS A 30 -7.78 -8.15 -0.89
C LYS A 30 -7.55 -8.95 0.39
N GLU A 31 -6.39 -8.81 1.01
CA GLU A 31 -6.02 -9.46 2.26
C GLU A 31 -6.38 -8.61 3.49
N LEU A 32 -6.84 -7.37 3.31
CA LEU A 32 -7.19 -6.47 4.41
C LEU A 32 -8.66 -6.62 4.81
N GLY A 33 -8.89 -6.51 6.12
CA GLY A 33 -10.21 -6.36 6.69
C GLY A 33 -10.77 -4.94 6.50
N ILE A 34 -12.09 -4.81 6.68
CA ILE A 34 -12.77 -3.52 6.67
C ILE A 34 -12.19 -2.62 7.76
N GLY A 35 -11.86 -1.38 7.41
CA GLY A 35 -11.29 -0.40 8.33
C GLY A 35 -9.77 -0.48 8.50
N GLN A 36 -9.10 -1.50 7.95
CA GLN A 36 -7.65 -1.58 7.99
C GLN A 36 -6.99 -0.68 6.96
N VAL A 37 -5.83 -0.14 7.32
CA VAL A 37 -5.06 0.83 6.53
C VAL A 37 -3.80 0.19 5.98
N LEU A 38 -3.61 0.27 4.67
CA LEU A 38 -2.38 -0.13 3.98
C LEU A 38 -1.57 1.10 3.59
N LYS A 39 -0.33 1.16 4.08
CA LYS A 39 0.68 2.11 3.59
C LYS A 39 1.45 1.47 2.45
N VAL A 40 1.39 2.07 1.25
CA VAL A 40 2.20 1.65 0.10
C VAL A 40 3.28 2.69 -0.15
N ILE A 41 4.52 2.25 -0.36
CA ILE A 41 5.64 3.10 -0.78
C ILE A 41 5.97 2.71 -2.22
N ALA A 42 5.81 3.62 -3.18
CA ALA A 42 6.14 3.40 -4.57
C ALA A 42 6.99 4.57 -5.08
N THR A 43 7.89 4.28 -6.02
CA THR A 43 8.82 5.25 -6.60
C THR A 43 8.89 5.11 -8.13
N ASP A 44 7.84 4.57 -8.75
CA ASP A 44 7.75 4.53 -10.20
C ASP A 44 7.61 5.96 -10.77
N PRO A 45 8.28 6.27 -11.91
CA PRO A 45 8.16 7.57 -12.57
C PRO A 45 6.81 7.80 -13.23
#